data_AF-A0A7H8S4V8-F1
#
_entry.id   AF-A0A7H8S4V8-F1
#
_cell.length_a   1.000
_cell.length_b   1.000
_cell.length_c   1.000
_cell.angle_alpha   90.00
_cell.angle_beta   90.00
_cell.angle_gamma   90.00
#
_symmetry.space_group_name_H-M   'P 1'
#
loop_
_entity.id
_entity.type
_entity.pdbx_description
1 polymer ?
#
loop_
_entity_poly.entity_id
_entity_poly.type
_entity_poly.pdbx_seq_one_letter_code
_entity_poly.pdbx_strand_id
1 'polypeptide(L)'
;MNELKLGWIDYSSEHREKVMAVLDALSAPGAVDELGIGRIRDGFADILFPGTSTIQTRAKYFLIVPYLLMELEKERYARPEDLLKKLGDQEVALIDTLNQEGKSGVIGGRAGTSLKRKPSNIYWNGLRTYGIFRHESLSLTNYAKAVFRMKHNKELVNTYGNEERDDTDNKDGAYSGTFWKCILPESGWKHNLSMELSYDEAH
;
A
#
# COMPACT_ATOMS: atom_id res chain seq x y z
N MET A 1 26.17 1.79 -41.58
CA MET A 1 25.48 0.74 -40.81
C MET A 1 26.12 0.71 -39.44
N ASN A 2 25.37 0.93 -38.36
CA ASN A 2 25.90 0.90 -37.00
C ASN A 2 25.85 -0.56 -36.51
N GLU A 3 27.02 -1.13 -36.20
CA GLU A 3 27.12 -2.47 -35.62
C GLU A 3 26.57 -2.46 -34.18
N LEU A 4 25.62 -3.36 -33.91
CA LEU A 4 25.13 -3.65 -32.56
C LEU A 4 26.26 -4.36 -31.78
N LYS A 5 26.90 -3.63 -30.87
CA LYS A 5 27.87 -4.21 -29.94
C LYS A 5 27.13 -4.88 -28.78
N LEU A 6 27.09 -6.22 -28.80
CA LEU A 6 26.71 -7.04 -27.65
C LEU A 6 27.89 -7.09 -26.68
N GLY A 7 27.73 -6.46 -25.52
CA GLY A 7 28.69 -6.50 -24.41
C GLY A 7 28.42 -7.69 -23.49
N TRP A 8 29.44 -8.48 -23.22
CA TRP A 8 29.41 -9.54 -22.22
C TRP A 8 29.65 -8.91 -20.85
N ILE A 9 28.71 -9.05 -19.90
CA ILE A 9 28.91 -8.63 -18.51
C ILE A 9 29.60 -9.79 -17.79
N ASP A 10 30.92 -9.71 -17.66
CA ASP A 10 31.67 -10.61 -16.79
C ASP A 10 31.47 -10.15 -15.34
N TYR A 11 30.50 -10.75 -14.63
CA TYR A 11 30.47 -10.63 -13.18
C TYR A 11 31.69 -11.39 -12.66
N SER A 12 32.57 -10.71 -11.94
CA SER A 12 33.70 -11.34 -11.26
C SER A 12 33.25 -12.63 -10.60
N SER A 13 34.08 -13.67 -10.65
CA SER A 13 33.78 -14.99 -10.06
C SER A 13 33.26 -14.89 -8.63
N GLU A 14 33.75 -13.91 -7.88
CA GLU A 14 33.29 -13.57 -6.52
C GLU A 14 31.85 -13.05 -6.47
N HIS A 15 31.42 -12.21 -7.41
CA HIS A 15 30.02 -11.75 -7.49
C HIS A 15 29.08 -12.87 -7.94
N ARG A 16 29.53 -13.69 -8.89
CA ARG A 16 28.79 -14.88 -9.30
C ARG A 16 28.62 -15.84 -8.12
N GLU A 17 29.68 -16.13 -7.37
CA GLU A 17 29.61 -16.99 -6.19
C GLU A 17 28.68 -16.42 -5.11
N LYS A 18 28.71 -15.11 -4.85
CA LYS A 18 27.77 -14.48 -3.91
C LYS A 18 26.33 -14.61 -4.37
N VAL A 19 26.04 -14.39 -5.66
CA VAL A 19 24.70 -14.55 -6.22
C VAL A 19 24.26 -16.02 -6.15
N MET A 20 25.13 -16.96 -6.51
CA MET A 20 24.81 -18.40 -6.47
C MET A 20 24.61 -18.90 -5.03
N ALA A 21 25.40 -18.43 -4.07
CA ALA A 21 25.22 -18.75 -2.66
C ALA A 21 23.88 -18.23 -2.10
N VAL A 22 23.45 -17.04 -2.54
CA VAL A 22 22.11 -16.51 -2.20
C VAL A 22 21.02 -17.37 -2.85
N LEU A 23 21.18 -17.75 -4.12
CA LEU A 23 20.23 -18.62 -4.82
C LEU A 23 20.11 -20.01 -4.17
N ASP A 24 21.23 -20.60 -3.77
CA ASP A 24 21.26 -21.90 -3.08
C ASP A 24 20.62 -21.82 -1.70
N ALA A 25 20.88 -20.75 -0.94
CA ALA A 25 20.22 -20.49 0.34
C ALA A 25 18.69 -20.31 0.17
N LEU A 26 18.24 -19.79 -0.97
CA LEU A 26 16.82 -19.65 -1.32
C LEU A 26 16.20 -20.95 -1.87
N SER A 27 17.02 -21.94 -2.28
CA SER A 27 16.58 -23.19 -2.90
C SER A 27 16.42 -24.35 -1.89
N ALA A 28 16.67 -24.11 -0.59
CA ALA A 28 16.48 -25.11 0.46
C ALA A 28 14.99 -25.51 0.57
N PRO A 29 14.62 -26.80 0.39
CA PRO A 29 13.24 -27.24 0.43
C PRO A 29 12.78 -27.39 1.88
N GLY A 30 11.98 -26.43 2.34
CA GLY A 30 11.32 -26.48 3.64
C GLY A 30 11.09 -25.07 4.17
N ALA A 31 9.82 -24.63 4.18
CA ALA A 31 9.40 -23.25 4.41
C ALA A 31 9.70 -22.29 3.25
N VAL A 32 9.09 -22.56 2.09
CA VAL A 32 8.70 -21.49 1.16
C VAL A 32 7.60 -20.67 1.86
N ASP A 33 7.99 -19.94 2.88
CA ASP A 33 7.17 -18.91 3.46
C ASP A 33 7.26 -17.71 2.51
N GLU A 34 6.13 -17.15 2.13
CA GLU A 34 6.00 -16.11 1.08
C GLU A 34 6.71 -14.78 1.45
N LEU A 35 7.39 -14.76 2.60
CA LEU A 35 8.09 -13.65 3.24
C LEU A 35 9.47 -13.32 2.63
N GLY A 36 10.16 -14.27 2.00
CA GLY A 36 11.55 -14.09 1.53
C GLY A 36 11.67 -13.67 0.06
N ILE A 37 11.21 -14.53 -0.84
CA ILE A 37 11.34 -14.33 -2.30
C ILE A 37 10.52 -13.11 -2.76
N GLY A 38 9.36 -12.88 -2.13
CA GLY A 38 8.51 -11.73 -2.41
C GLY A 38 9.25 -10.41 -2.26
N ARG A 39 9.94 -10.19 -1.13
CA ARG A 39 10.67 -8.95 -0.85
C ARG A 39 11.87 -8.73 -1.77
N ILE A 40 12.60 -9.79 -2.11
CA ILE A 40 13.73 -9.70 -3.04
C ILE A 40 13.23 -9.32 -4.43
N ARG A 41 12.22 -10.03 -4.92
CA ARG A 41 11.58 -9.73 -6.20
C ARG A 41 10.98 -8.33 -6.21
N ASP A 42 10.29 -7.93 -5.14
CA ASP A 42 9.67 -6.61 -5.02
C ASP A 42 10.76 -5.52 -4.97
N GLY A 43 11.91 -5.78 -4.33
CA GLY A 43 13.07 -4.88 -4.38
C GLY A 43 13.66 -4.73 -5.78
N PHE A 44 13.80 -5.83 -6.54
CA PHE A 44 14.19 -5.75 -7.95
C PHE A 44 13.13 -5.06 -8.81
N ALA A 45 11.84 -5.31 -8.56
CA ALA A 45 10.75 -4.64 -9.26
C ALA A 45 10.72 -3.14 -8.97
N ASP A 46 10.98 -2.72 -7.73
CA ASP A 46 11.03 -1.31 -7.33
C ASP A 46 12.21 -0.57 -8.01
N ILE A 47 13.33 -1.26 -8.24
CA ILE A 47 14.49 -0.71 -8.96
C ILE A 47 14.22 -0.61 -10.47
N LEU A 48 13.66 -1.68 -11.06
CA LEU A 48 13.48 -1.78 -12.51
C LEU A 48 12.20 -1.09 -13.01
N PHE A 49 11.17 -0.99 -12.17
CA PHE A 49 9.85 -0.48 -12.49
C PHE A 49 9.34 0.38 -11.33
N PRO A 50 9.97 1.53 -11.04
CA PRO A 50 9.59 2.36 -9.91
C PRO A 50 8.11 2.74 -10.00
N GLY A 51 7.35 2.37 -8.99
CA GLY A 51 5.94 2.68 -8.84
C GLY A 51 4.95 1.78 -9.56
N THR A 52 5.42 0.87 -10.44
CA THR A 52 4.58 -0.17 -11.05
C THR A 52 5.03 -1.57 -10.64
N SER A 53 4.09 -2.49 -10.55
CA SER A 53 4.39 -3.91 -10.37
C SER A 53 3.63 -4.70 -11.41
N THR A 54 4.21 -5.79 -11.91
CA THR A 54 3.51 -6.72 -12.81
C THR A 54 2.28 -7.37 -12.16
N ILE A 55 2.12 -7.24 -10.84
CA ILE A 55 0.95 -7.69 -10.08
C ILE A 55 -0.15 -6.62 -10.05
N GLN A 56 0.15 -5.35 -10.31
CA GLN A 56 -0.87 -4.30 -10.37
C GLN A 56 -1.76 -4.54 -11.59
N THR A 57 -3.07 -4.62 -11.34
CA THR A 57 -4.08 -4.96 -12.36
C THR A 57 -4.93 -3.77 -12.79
N ARG A 58 -5.15 -2.77 -11.92
CA ARG A 58 -6.09 -1.66 -12.13
C ARG A 58 -5.62 -0.40 -11.41
N ALA A 59 -5.61 0.74 -12.10
CA ALA A 59 -5.22 2.02 -11.53
C ALA A 59 -6.13 2.48 -10.38
N LYS A 60 -7.40 2.07 -10.36
CA LYS A 60 -8.37 2.40 -9.29
C LYS A 60 -7.89 2.06 -7.89
N TYR A 61 -7.03 1.04 -7.73
CA TYR A 61 -6.45 0.70 -6.43
C TYR A 61 -5.52 1.78 -5.86
N PHE A 62 -4.99 2.70 -6.69
CA PHE A 62 -4.31 3.90 -6.22
C PHE A 62 -5.21 4.90 -5.50
N LEU A 63 -6.54 4.74 -5.59
CA LEU A 63 -7.53 5.54 -4.87
C LEU A 63 -8.16 4.73 -3.74
N ILE A 64 -8.56 3.49 -4.01
CA ILE A 64 -9.18 2.60 -3.02
C ILE A 64 -8.29 2.43 -1.78
N VAL A 65 -6.99 2.18 -1.97
CA VAL A 65 -6.07 1.94 -0.84
C VAL A 65 -5.94 3.18 0.06
N PRO A 66 -5.65 4.39 -0.46
CA PRO A 66 -5.70 5.61 0.33
C PRO A 66 -7.05 5.83 1.02
N TYR A 67 -8.16 5.61 0.33
CA TYR A 67 -9.49 5.87 0.88
C TYR A 67 -9.79 4.99 2.10
N LEU A 68 -9.46 3.70 2.01
CA LEU A 68 -9.53 2.78 3.16
C LEU A 68 -8.65 3.26 4.31
N LEU A 69 -7.40 3.63 4.03
CA LEU A 69 -6.47 4.07 5.05
C LEU A 69 -6.91 5.36 5.73
N MET A 70 -7.45 6.32 4.97
CA MET A 70 -8.04 7.56 5.50
C MET A 70 -9.26 7.31 6.39
N GLU A 71 -10.09 6.31 6.07
CA GLU A 71 -11.19 5.91 6.95
C GLU A 71 -10.66 5.28 8.24
N LEU A 72 -9.69 4.37 8.13
CA LEU A 72 -9.09 3.71 9.28
C LEU A 72 -8.34 4.71 10.19
N GLU A 73 -7.74 5.76 9.63
CA GLU A 73 -7.16 6.87 10.40
C GLU A 73 -8.18 7.55 11.33
N LYS A 74 -9.49 7.47 11.06
CA LYS A 74 -10.53 8.07 11.91
C LYS A 74 -10.84 7.22 13.12
N GLU A 75 -10.63 5.92 13.03
CA GLU A 75 -10.97 4.97 14.07
C GLU A 75 -9.91 4.93 15.19
N ARG A 76 -10.20 4.16 16.24
CA ARG A 76 -9.30 3.92 17.36
C ARG A 76 -8.87 2.46 17.39
N TYR A 77 -7.61 2.26 17.75
CA TYR A 77 -7.00 0.93 17.83
C TYR A 77 -6.22 0.80 19.13
N ALA A 78 -6.21 -0.40 19.70
CA ALA A 78 -5.39 -0.70 20.87
C ALA A 78 -3.92 -0.91 20.48
N ARG A 79 -3.69 -1.46 19.29
CA ARG A 79 -2.35 -1.72 18.74
C ARG A 79 -2.24 -1.33 17.26
N PRO A 80 -1.05 -0.93 16.77
CA PRO A 80 -0.83 -0.67 15.34
C PRO A 80 -1.20 -1.84 14.43
N GLU A 81 -1.01 -3.08 14.90
CA GLU A 81 -1.35 -4.29 14.17
C GLU A 81 -2.86 -4.43 13.92
N ASP A 82 -3.70 -3.88 14.81
CA ASP A 82 -5.16 -3.94 14.66
C ASP A 82 -5.64 -3.11 13.46
N LEU A 83 -4.97 -1.98 13.17
CA LEU A 83 -5.23 -1.17 11.97
C LEU A 83 -4.91 -1.96 10.71
N LEU A 84 -3.74 -2.60 10.66
CA LEU A 84 -3.32 -3.41 9.51
C LEU A 84 -4.22 -4.63 9.29
N LYS A 85 -4.66 -5.27 10.39
CA LYS A 85 -5.62 -6.36 10.31
C LYS A 85 -6.95 -5.87 9.73
N LYS A 86 -7.49 -4.78 10.26
CA LYS A 86 -8.76 -4.21 9.80
C LYS A 86 -8.70 -3.72 8.35
N LEU A 87 -7.55 -3.17 7.93
CA LEU A 87 -7.29 -2.88 6.52
C LEU A 87 -7.43 -4.14 5.68
N GLY A 88 -6.74 -5.22 6.04
CA GLY A 88 -6.80 -6.49 5.32
C GLY A 88 -8.20 -7.11 5.27
N ASP A 89 -9.01 -6.90 6.30
CA ASP A 89 -10.41 -7.35 6.38
C ASP A 89 -11.31 -6.51 5.45
N GLN A 90 -11.18 -5.18 5.47
CA GLN A 90 -11.93 -4.29 4.58
C GLN A 90 -11.58 -4.51 3.10
N GLU A 91 -10.30 -4.76 2.80
CA GLU A 91 -9.85 -5.08 1.46
C GLU A 91 -10.49 -6.37 0.93
N VAL A 92 -10.69 -7.36 1.78
CA VAL A 92 -11.38 -8.61 1.40
C VAL A 92 -12.88 -8.37 1.23
N ALA A 93 -13.50 -7.61 2.12
CA ALA A 93 -14.92 -7.30 2.02
C ALA A 93 -15.25 -6.55 0.71
N LEU A 94 -14.33 -5.70 0.22
CA LEU A 94 -14.49 -5.02 -1.06
C LEU A 94 -14.38 -5.96 -2.27
N ILE A 95 -13.70 -7.11 -2.16
CA ILE A 95 -13.58 -8.06 -3.27
C ILE A 95 -14.96 -8.45 -3.76
N ASP A 96 -15.86 -8.84 -2.85
CA ASP A 96 -17.20 -9.32 -3.22
C ASP A 96 -18.01 -8.22 -3.93
N THR A 97 -17.91 -6.98 -3.44
CA THR A 97 -18.57 -5.81 -4.05
C THR A 97 -18.03 -5.55 -5.47
N LEU A 98 -16.71 -5.58 -5.63
CA LEU A 98 -16.02 -5.33 -6.90
C LEU A 98 -16.21 -6.47 -7.90
N ASN A 99 -16.40 -7.70 -7.43
CA ASN A 99 -16.59 -8.89 -8.26
C ASN A 99 -18.01 -8.99 -8.83
N GLN A 100 -19.01 -8.45 -8.11
CA GLN A 100 -20.41 -8.37 -8.58
C GLN A 100 -20.55 -7.54 -9.86
N GLU A 101 -19.63 -6.60 -10.13
CA GLU A 101 -19.60 -5.86 -11.39
C GLU A 101 -19.15 -6.70 -12.60
N GLY A 102 -18.74 -7.96 -12.40
CA GLY A 102 -18.33 -8.87 -13.48
C GLY A 102 -17.05 -8.43 -14.20
N LYS A 103 -16.31 -7.47 -13.65
CA LYS A 103 -15.12 -6.89 -14.29
C LYS A 103 -13.87 -7.73 -13.99
N SER A 104 -13.10 -8.03 -15.04
CA SER A 104 -11.79 -8.69 -14.91
C SER A 104 -10.77 -7.78 -14.21
N GLY A 105 -9.78 -8.37 -13.54
CA GLY A 105 -8.67 -7.63 -12.92
C GLY A 105 -8.89 -7.22 -11.46
N VAL A 106 -9.96 -7.68 -10.81
CA VAL A 106 -10.12 -7.56 -9.35
C VAL A 106 -9.08 -8.43 -8.64
N ILE A 107 -8.24 -7.81 -7.82
CA ILE A 107 -7.25 -8.52 -7.01
C ILE A 107 -8.00 -9.32 -5.95
N GLY A 108 -7.82 -10.64 -5.97
CA GLY A 108 -8.52 -11.56 -5.09
C GLY A 108 -9.90 -12.01 -5.58
N GLY A 109 -10.37 -11.59 -6.76
CA GLY A 109 -11.69 -12.01 -7.28
C GLY A 109 -11.90 -13.53 -7.42
N ARG A 110 -10.81 -14.32 -7.54
CA ARG A 110 -10.86 -15.80 -7.53
C ARG A 110 -10.45 -16.42 -6.20
N ALA A 111 -9.64 -15.73 -5.40
CA ALA A 111 -9.03 -16.26 -4.18
C ALA A 111 -9.82 -15.90 -2.91
N GLY A 112 -10.61 -14.83 -2.95
CA GLY A 112 -11.40 -14.31 -1.83
C GLY A 112 -10.55 -14.10 -0.58
N THR A 113 -10.97 -14.71 0.52
CA THR A 113 -10.29 -14.67 1.83
C THR A 113 -8.90 -15.31 1.82
N SER A 114 -8.59 -16.21 0.88
CA SER A 114 -7.26 -16.85 0.74
C SER A 114 -6.23 -15.96 0.02
N LEU A 115 -6.51 -14.66 -0.10
CA LEU A 115 -5.65 -13.72 -0.82
C LEU A 115 -4.27 -13.59 -0.16
N LYS A 116 -3.27 -14.15 -0.84
CA LYS A 116 -1.85 -14.13 -0.45
C LYS A 116 -1.25 -12.73 -0.35
N ARG A 117 -1.65 -11.81 -1.23
CA ARG A 117 -1.18 -10.41 -1.22
C ARG A 117 -2.34 -9.44 -1.35
N LYS A 118 -2.48 -8.59 -0.34
CA LYS A 118 -3.48 -7.53 -0.28
C LYS A 118 -3.16 -6.39 -1.26
N PRO A 119 -4.18 -5.67 -1.79
CA PRO A 119 -3.98 -4.48 -2.61
C PRO A 119 -3.04 -3.44 -1.96
N SER A 120 -3.20 -3.19 -0.67
CA SER A 120 -2.37 -2.28 0.12
C SER A 120 -0.89 -2.59 -0.01
N ASN A 121 -0.50 -3.86 0.11
CA ASN A 121 0.89 -4.29 -0.08
C ASN A 121 1.37 -4.11 -1.53
N ILE A 122 0.51 -4.40 -2.51
CA ILE A 122 0.87 -4.35 -3.95
C ILE A 122 1.03 -2.90 -4.43
N TYR A 123 0.19 -1.98 -3.94
CA TYR A 123 0.16 -0.60 -4.40
C TYR A 123 0.96 0.35 -3.51
N TRP A 124 1.40 -0.06 -2.31
CA TRP A 124 2.14 0.82 -1.38
C TRP A 124 3.37 1.48 -2.03
N ASN A 125 4.14 0.72 -2.80
CA ASN A 125 5.30 1.31 -3.47
C ASN A 125 4.90 2.36 -4.53
N GLY A 126 3.87 2.08 -5.33
CA GLY A 126 3.36 3.04 -6.30
C GLY A 126 2.75 4.28 -5.66
N LEU A 127 2.05 4.14 -4.52
CA LEU A 127 1.53 5.28 -3.76
C LEU A 127 2.65 6.24 -3.33
N ARG A 128 3.80 5.70 -2.91
CA ARG A 128 4.98 6.50 -2.56
C ARG A 128 5.64 7.11 -3.80
N THR A 129 5.83 6.31 -4.84
CA THR A 129 6.53 6.72 -6.06
C THR A 129 5.78 7.82 -6.83
N TYR A 130 4.45 7.74 -6.88
CA TYR A 130 3.61 8.73 -7.57
C TYR A 130 3.26 9.94 -6.70
N GLY A 131 3.81 10.03 -5.48
CA GLY A 131 3.57 11.16 -4.58
C GLY A 131 2.14 11.26 -4.05
N ILE A 132 1.31 10.22 -4.24
CA ILE A 132 -0.02 10.09 -3.62
C ILE A 132 0.14 10.02 -2.10
N PHE A 133 1.17 9.33 -1.64
CA PHE A 133 1.60 9.30 -0.26
C PHE A 133 2.84 10.20 -0.09
N ARG A 134 2.77 11.16 0.83
CA ARG A 134 3.77 12.23 0.98
C ARG A 134 5.11 11.79 1.55
N HIS A 135 5.19 10.62 2.19
CA HIS A 135 6.42 10.14 2.85
C HIS A 135 7.01 8.95 2.12
N GLU A 136 7.93 9.21 1.19
CA GLU A 136 8.50 8.21 0.27
C GLU A 136 9.22 7.04 0.96
N SER A 137 9.74 7.23 2.17
CA SER A 137 10.50 6.20 2.91
C SER A 137 9.66 5.41 3.92
N LEU A 138 8.40 5.78 4.16
CA LEU A 138 7.59 5.14 5.19
C LEU A 138 6.97 3.84 4.67
N SER A 139 7.26 2.72 5.33
CA SER A 139 6.56 1.46 5.07
C SER A 139 5.13 1.50 5.60
N LEU A 140 4.24 0.66 5.06
CA LEU A 140 2.85 0.54 5.52
C LEU A 140 2.77 0.23 7.04
N THR A 141 3.67 -0.61 7.54
CA THR A 141 3.77 -0.92 8.97
C THR A 141 4.21 0.29 9.80
N ASN A 142 5.18 1.06 9.31
CA ASN A 142 5.62 2.27 10.02
C ASN A 142 4.58 3.39 9.95
N TYR A 143 3.81 3.46 8.86
CA TYR A 143 2.64 4.30 8.75
C TYR A 143 1.61 3.96 9.84
N ALA A 144 1.23 2.69 10.01
CA ALA A 144 0.29 2.28 11.04
C ALA A 144 0.77 2.66 12.46
N LYS A 145 2.08 2.50 12.73
CA LYS A 145 2.71 2.95 13.98
C LYS A 145 2.67 4.46 14.15
N ALA A 146 2.88 5.23 13.08
CA ALA A 146 2.84 6.68 13.10
C ALA A 146 1.41 7.18 13.41
N VAL A 147 0.40 6.65 12.72
CA VAL A 147 -1.02 6.97 12.96
C VAL A 147 -1.40 6.66 14.42
N PHE A 148 -1.01 5.48 14.91
CA PHE A 148 -1.24 5.09 16.29
C PHE A 148 -0.61 6.07 17.30
N ARG A 149 0.67 6.43 17.10
CA ARG A 149 1.38 7.39 17.96
C ARG A 149 0.75 8.77 17.94
N MET A 150 0.33 9.27 16.78
CA MET A 150 -0.30 10.58 16.66
C MET A 150 -1.62 10.64 17.43
N LYS A 151 -2.43 9.57 17.37
CA LYS A 151 -3.69 9.47 18.12
C LYS A 151 -3.45 9.39 19.61
N HIS A 152 -2.55 8.51 20.05
CA HIS A 152 -2.22 8.37 21.46
C HIS A 152 -1.64 9.66 22.04
N ASN A 153 -0.79 10.38 21.29
CA ASN A 153 -0.27 11.67 21.72
C ASN A 153 -1.36 12.74 21.82
N LYS A 154 -2.28 12.81 20.85
CA LYS A 154 -3.44 13.72 20.92
C LYS A 154 -4.31 13.45 22.15
N GLU A 155 -4.49 12.19 22.53
CA GLU A 155 -5.22 11.81 23.74
C GLU A 155 -4.51 12.24 25.02
N LEU A 156 -3.19 12.03 25.12
CA LEU A 156 -2.40 12.53 26.26
C LEU A 156 -2.48 14.06 26.37
N VAL A 157 -2.34 14.77 25.25
CA VAL A 157 -2.47 16.24 25.23
C VAL A 157 -3.88 16.69 25.64
N ASN A 158 -4.94 16.02 25.18
CA ASN A 158 -6.31 16.35 25.60
C ASN A 158 -6.59 15.99 27.08
N THR A 159 -5.96 14.93 27.62
CA THR A 159 -6.20 14.48 29.00
C THR A 159 -5.43 15.34 30.02
N TYR A 160 -4.25 15.83 29.65
CA TYR A 160 -3.38 16.63 30.53
C TYR A 160 -3.40 18.15 30.25
N GLY A 161 -3.87 18.58 29.08
CA GLY A 161 -3.80 19.97 28.61
C GLY A 161 -5.12 20.72 28.69
N ASN A 162 -5.88 20.57 29.77
CA ASN A 162 -7.09 21.36 29.99
C ASN A 162 -6.75 22.72 30.60
N GLU A 163 -6.04 23.56 29.83
CA GLU A 163 -5.99 25.01 30.01
C GLU A 163 -6.16 25.66 28.62
N GLU A 164 -7.38 26.15 28.38
CA GLU A 164 -7.82 27.13 27.38
C GLU A 164 -7.10 27.14 26.02
N ARG A 165 -7.76 26.56 24.99
CA ARG A 165 -7.72 27.16 23.64
C ARG A 165 -9.10 27.16 23.00
N ASP A 166 -9.44 28.37 22.59
CA ASP A 166 -10.64 28.86 21.94
C ASP A 166 -10.98 28.10 20.64
N ASP A 167 -12.27 28.00 20.36
CA ASP A 167 -12.84 27.37 19.18
C ASP A 167 -12.25 28.00 17.91
N THR A 168 -11.65 27.17 17.06
CA THR A 168 -11.55 27.50 15.62
C THR A 168 -12.21 26.38 14.84
N ASP A 169 -13.40 26.71 14.33
CA ASP A 169 -14.25 25.98 13.41
C ASP A 169 -13.40 25.30 12.31
N ASN A 170 -13.25 23.97 12.37
CA ASN A 170 -12.74 23.19 11.24
C ASN A 170 -13.87 22.30 10.70
N LYS A 171 -14.76 22.92 9.92
CA LYS A 171 -15.81 22.23 9.17
C LYS A 171 -15.30 21.42 7.96
N ASP A 172 -14.00 21.18 7.86
CA ASP A 172 -13.37 20.22 6.91
C ASP A 172 -12.62 19.07 7.64
N GLY A 173 -13.11 18.66 8.81
CA GLY A 173 -12.49 17.62 9.66
C GLY A 173 -12.48 16.18 9.13
N ALA A 174 -12.82 15.93 7.86
CA ALA A 174 -12.97 14.57 7.35
C ALA A 174 -11.68 13.94 6.83
N TYR A 175 -10.66 14.72 6.43
CA TYR A 175 -9.42 14.17 5.86
C TYR A 175 -8.24 15.04 6.26
N SER A 176 -7.79 14.93 7.50
CA SER A 176 -6.72 15.76 8.05
C SER A 176 -5.33 15.37 7.52
N GLY A 177 -5.10 15.56 6.22
CA GLY A 177 -4.06 16.48 5.70
C GLY A 177 -2.56 16.21 5.88
N THR A 178 -2.10 15.13 6.53
CA THR A 178 -0.64 14.93 6.72
C THR A 178 -0.01 13.93 5.76
N PHE A 179 -0.67 12.82 5.48
CA PHE A 179 -0.04 11.70 4.77
C PHE A 179 -0.33 11.66 3.26
N TRP A 180 -1.43 12.25 2.82
CA TRP A 180 -2.00 12.00 1.49
C TRP A 180 -2.05 13.25 0.61
N LYS A 181 -1.82 13.05 -0.69
CA LYS A 181 -1.95 14.02 -1.77
C LYS A 181 -2.74 13.35 -2.91
N CYS A 182 -4.02 13.07 -2.64
CA CYS A 182 -4.96 12.56 -3.63
C CYS A 182 -6.33 13.17 -3.43
N ILE A 183 -7.22 12.93 -4.40
CA ILE A 183 -8.65 13.23 -4.29
C ILE A 183 -9.19 12.59 -3.01
N LEU A 184 -10.15 13.25 -2.36
CA LEU A 184 -10.73 12.78 -1.11
C LEU A 184 -11.98 11.94 -1.41
N PRO A 185 -12.22 10.85 -0.67
CA PRO A 185 -13.40 10.02 -0.90
C PRO A 185 -14.68 10.77 -0.55
N GLU A 186 -15.69 10.64 -1.41
CA GLU A 186 -17.06 11.05 -1.10
C GLU A 186 -17.67 10.21 0.03
N SER A 187 -18.70 10.76 0.69
CA SER A 187 -19.44 10.01 1.70
C SER A 187 -20.10 8.78 1.08
N GLY A 188 -19.76 7.59 1.58
CA GLY A 188 -20.33 6.34 1.07
C GLY A 188 -19.73 5.84 -0.24
N TRP A 189 -18.53 6.28 -0.64
CA TRP A 189 -17.82 5.91 -1.87
C TRP A 189 -17.77 4.40 -2.18
N LYS A 190 -17.90 3.53 -1.17
CA LYS A 190 -17.94 2.06 -1.33
C LYS A 190 -19.17 1.54 -2.06
N HIS A 191 -20.31 2.25 -2.01
CA HIS A 191 -21.58 1.79 -2.59
C HIS A 191 -21.61 1.89 -4.12
N ASN A 192 -20.93 2.89 -4.68
CA ASN A 192 -20.84 3.13 -6.13
C ASN A 192 -19.44 2.81 -6.66
N LEU A 193 -18.72 1.91 -5.98
CA LEU A 193 -17.33 1.64 -6.29
C LEU A 193 -17.20 0.77 -7.54
N SER A 194 -16.72 1.37 -8.64
CA SER A 194 -16.34 0.65 -9.85
C SER A 194 -14.84 0.57 -10.08
N MET A 195 -14.41 -0.45 -10.84
CA MET A 195 -13.01 -0.61 -11.26
C MET A 195 -12.53 0.39 -12.32
N GLU A 196 -13.45 1.17 -12.90
CA GLU A 196 -13.12 2.25 -13.82
C GLU A 196 -12.84 3.54 -13.06
N LEU A 197 -11.88 4.31 -13.58
CA LEU A 197 -11.62 5.66 -13.10
C LEU A 197 -12.76 6.57 -13.61
N SER A 198 -13.29 7.40 -12.72
CA SER A 198 -14.14 8.51 -13.15
C SER A 198 -13.31 9.56 -13.89
N TYR A 199 -13.98 10.50 -14.55
CA TYR A 199 -13.29 11.60 -15.25
C TYR A 199 -12.40 12.42 -14.31
N ASP A 200 -12.89 12.71 -13.10
CA ASP A 200 -12.18 13.48 -12.07
C ASP A 200 -11.00 12.70 -11.50
N GLU A 201 -11.09 11.37 -11.42
CA GLU A 201 -10.02 10.50 -10.93
C GLU A 201 -8.87 10.30 -11.92
N ALA A 202 -9.09 10.65 -13.20
CA ALA A 202 -8.13 10.46 -14.28
C ALA A 202 -7.31 11.73 -14.61
N HIS A 203 -7.65 12.89 -14.01
CA HIS A 203 -6.95 14.17 -14.17
C HIS A 203 -6.16 14.54 -12.91
#